data_AF-A0A2D4IW06-F1
#
_entry.id   AF-A0A2D4IW06-F1
#
_cell.length_a   1.000
_cell.length_b   1.000
_cell.length_c   1.000
_cell.angle_alpha   90.00
_cell.angle_beta   90.00
_cell.angle_gamma   90.00
#
_symmetry.space_group_name_H-M   'P 1'
#
loop_
_entity.id
_entity.type
_entity.pdbx_description
1 polymer ?
#
loop_
_entity_poly.entity_id
_entity_poly.type
_entity_poly.pdbx_seq_one_letter_code
_entity_poly.pdbx_strand_id
1 'polypeptide(L)'
;DGSVEFFQDWAAYKRGFGNQLTEFWLGNDYLHLLTSLGKNELRVDLMDFNNTESFAKYASFQVAAESDWYRLTLGAFTGGPAGDSLTYHNNMPFSTRDKQQ
;
A
#
# COMPACT_ATOMS: atom_id res chain seq x y z
N ASP A 1 -5.73 -5.23 15.35
CA ASP A 1 -6.57 -4.98 16.53
C ASP A 1 -6.63 -3.49 16.91
N GLY A 2 -6.06 -2.59 16.10
CA GLY A 2 -5.99 -1.16 16.38
C GLY A 2 -4.94 -0.80 17.43
N SER A 3 -3.95 -1.68 17.67
CA SER A 3 -2.89 -1.45 18.66
C SER A 3 -1.78 -0.52 18.16
N VAL A 4 -1.67 -0.31 16.85
CA VAL A 4 -0.65 0.56 16.24
C VAL A 4 -1.31 1.80 15.66
N GLU A 5 -0.75 2.98 15.95
CA GLU A 5 -1.18 4.24 15.37
C GLU A 5 -0.67 4.38 13.92
N PHE A 6 -1.59 4.51 12.96
CA PHE A 6 -1.26 4.68 11.54
C PHE A 6 -1.26 6.16 11.11
N PHE A 7 -1.75 7.10 11.92
CA PHE A 7 -1.66 8.54 11.62
C PHE A 7 -0.23 9.07 11.86
N GLN A 8 0.70 8.64 11.01
CA GLN A 8 2.13 8.89 11.12
C GLN A 8 2.64 9.93 10.13
N ASP A 9 3.88 10.37 10.34
CA ASP A 9 4.57 11.32 9.47
C ASP A 9 5.25 10.65 8.26
N TRP A 10 5.75 11.46 7.33
CA TRP A 10 6.48 10.98 6.14
C TRP A 10 7.66 10.08 6.50
N ALA A 11 8.42 10.44 7.54
CA ALA A 11 9.64 9.73 7.93
C ALA A 11 9.34 8.34 8.51
N ALA A 12 8.20 8.16 9.17
CA ALA A 12 7.70 6.88 9.64
C ALA A 12 7.22 6.01 8.47
N TYR A 13 6.38 6.54 7.57
CA TYR A 13 5.95 5.79 6.38
C TYR A 13 7.12 5.42 5.45
N LYS A 14 8.15 6.26 5.37
CA LYS A 14 9.40 5.97 4.67
C LYS A 14 10.14 4.75 5.23
N ARG A 15 10.41 4.74 6.54
CA ARG A 15 11.23 3.70 7.21
C ARG A 15 10.45 2.47 7.65
N GLY A 16 9.14 2.55 7.72
CA GLY A 16 8.27 1.53 8.31
C GLY A 16 8.08 1.72 9.81
N PHE A 17 7.00 1.15 10.33
CA PHE A 17 6.61 1.23 11.73
C PHE A 17 5.66 0.08 12.11
N GLY A 18 5.42 -0.10 13.41
CA GLY A 18 4.55 -1.13 13.95
C GLY A 18 5.30 -2.37 14.42
N ASN A 19 4.61 -3.51 14.43
CA ASN A 19 5.10 -4.78 14.95
C ASN A 19 4.81 -5.93 13.97
N GLN A 20 5.85 -6.68 13.63
CA GLN A 20 5.77 -7.81 12.68
C GLN A 20 4.81 -8.93 13.13
N LEU A 21 4.52 -9.02 14.43
CA LEU A 21 3.58 -9.99 14.99
C LEU A 21 2.13 -9.50 14.99
N THR A 22 1.89 -8.20 14.76
CA THR A 22 0.55 -7.60 14.75
C THR A 22 0.36 -6.70 13.52
N GLU A 23 0.29 -5.39 13.72
CA GLU A 23 0.04 -4.39 12.70
C GLU A 23 1.34 -3.67 12.37
N PHE A 24 1.65 -3.56 11.08
CA PHE A 24 2.84 -2.84 10.64
C PHE A 24 2.67 -2.24 9.25
N TRP A 25 3.46 -1.20 8.99
CA TRP A 25 3.77 -0.74 7.64
C TRP A 25 5.24 -1.06 7.37
N LEU A 26 5.50 -1.81 6.29
CA LEU A 26 6.85 -2.28 5.99
C LEU A 26 7.84 -1.12 5.79
N GLY A 27 7.37 -0.01 5.20
CA GLY A 27 8.19 1.14 4.84
C GLY A 27 8.29 1.33 3.33
N ASN A 28 8.11 2.57 2.87
CA ASN A 28 8.08 2.89 1.45
C ASN A 28 9.42 2.67 0.76
N ASP A 29 10.55 2.82 1.47
CA ASP A 29 11.87 2.48 0.92
C ASP A 29 11.99 0.99 0.59
N TYR A 30 11.43 0.13 1.46
CA TYR A 30 11.42 -1.32 1.24
C TYR A 30 10.43 -1.71 0.14
N LEU A 31 9.24 -1.08 0.11
CA LEU A 31 8.27 -1.31 -0.97
C LEU A 31 8.85 -0.92 -2.33
N HIS A 32 9.53 0.23 -2.42
CA HIS A 32 10.22 0.63 -3.63
C HIS A 32 11.26 -0.42 -4.06
N LEU A 33 12.14 -0.84 -3.14
CA LEU A 33 13.16 -1.84 -3.42
C LEU A 33 12.56 -3.16 -3.93
N LEU A 34 11.58 -3.71 -3.19
CA LEU A 34 10.96 -5.00 -3.52
C LEU A 34 10.19 -4.97 -4.84
N THR A 35 9.52 -3.85 -5.13
CA THR A 35 8.66 -3.73 -6.32
C THR A 35 9.40 -3.22 -7.55
N SER A 36 10.62 -2.70 -7.41
CA SER A 36 11.48 -2.28 -8.52
C SER A 36 12.03 -3.44 -9.34
N LEU A 37 12.06 -4.65 -8.76
CA LEU A 37 12.59 -5.85 -9.39
C LEU A 37 11.44 -6.74 -9.90
N GLY A 38 11.33 -6.83 -11.24
CA GLY A 38 10.36 -7.71 -11.88
C GLY A 38 8.91 -7.23 -11.79
N LYS A 39 7.98 -8.13 -12.14
CA LYS A 39 6.54 -7.85 -12.15
C LYS A 39 5.90 -8.47 -10.91
N ASN A 40 5.48 -7.60 -9.99
CA ASN A 40 4.87 -8.00 -8.71
C ASN A 40 3.35 -7.82 -8.79
N GLU A 41 2.56 -8.88 -8.56
CA GLU A 41 1.10 -8.74 -8.40
C GLU A 41 0.76 -8.13 -7.04
N LEU A 42 -0.35 -7.40 -6.95
CA LEU A 42 -0.92 -6.96 -5.67
C LEU A 42 -2.20 -7.72 -5.37
N ARG A 43 -2.32 -8.16 -4.13
CA ARG A 43 -3.56 -8.67 -3.54
C ARG A 43 -3.82 -7.92 -2.24
N VAL A 44 -5.05 -7.42 -2.10
CA VAL A 44 -5.55 -6.80 -0.87
C VAL A 44 -6.62 -7.73 -0.31
N ASP A 45 -6.39 -8.26 0.89
CA ASP A 45 -7.36 -9.07 1.63
C ASP A 45 -8.03 -8.21 2.71
N LEU A 46 -9.34 -8.36 2.84
CA LEU A 46 -10.20 -7.58 3.73
C LEU A 46 -11.12 -8.53 4.50
N MET A 47 -11.44 -8.16 5.74
CA MET A 47 -12.44 -8.87 6.55
C MET A 47 -13.31 -7.84 7.26
N ASP A 48 -14.63 -7.99 7.15
CA ASP A 48 -15.58 -7.15 7.90
C ASP A 48 -15.75 -7.62 9.36
N PHE A 49 -16.49 -6.86 10.16
CA PHE A 49 -16.77 -7.22 11.56
C PHE A 49 -17.66 -8.46 11.74
N ASN A 50 -18.29 -8.94 10.66
CA ASN A 50 -19.08 -10.17 10.63
C ASN A 50 -18.25 -11.37 10.13
N ASN A 51 -16.92 -11.23 10.01
CA ASN A 51 -15.98 -12.22 9.47
C ASN A 51 -16.23 -12.58 7.99
N THR A 52 -16.82 -11.68 7.22
CA THR A 52 -16.91 -11.82 5.76
C THR A 52 -15.59 -11.44 5.13
N GLU A 53 -14.89 -12.43 4.57
CA GLU A 53 -13.65 -12.21 3.83
C GLU A 53 -13.94 -11.70 2.41
N SER A 54 -13.10 -10.78 1.94
CA SER A 54 -13.13 -10.26 0.58
C SER A 54 -11.72 -9.96 0.10
N PHE A 55 -11.52 -9.87 -1.21
CA PHE A 55 -10.22 -9.51 -1.76
C PHE A 55 -10.34 -8.70 -3.06
N ALA A 56 -9.25 -8.05 -3.43
CA ALA A 56 -9.03 -7.41 -4.72
C ALA A 56 -7.63 -7.75 -5.25
N LYS A 57 -7.51 -8.08 -6.54
CA LYS A 57 -6.22 -8.36 -7.21
C LYS A 57 -5.92 -7.37 -8.33
N TYR A 58 -4.63 -7.07 -8.51
CA TYR A 58 -4.10 -6.22 -9.59
C TYR A 58 -2.91 -6.89 -10.27
N ALA A 59 -2.82 -6.74 -11.59
CA ALA A 59 -1.84 -7.43 -12.43
C ALA A 59 -0.38 -6.99 -12.20
N SER A 60 -0.17 -5.79 -11.66
CA SER A 60 1.15 -5.32 -11.27
C SER A 60 1.04 -4.23 -10.20
N PHE A 61 2.09 -4.09 -9.40
CA PHE A 61 2.20 -3.07 -8.36
C PHE A 61 3.65 -2.64 -8.21
N GLN A 62 3.85 -1.33 -8.25
CA GLN A 62 5.15 -0.71 -8.05
C GLN A 62 5.01 0.61 -7.29
N VAL A 63 5.97 0.83 -6.41
CA VAL A 63 6.16 2.08 -5.68
C VAL A 63 7.43 2.75 -6.21
N ALA A 64 7.30 3.99 -6.66
CA ALA A 64 8.44 4.77 -7.17
C ALA A 64 9.42 5.15 -6.03
N ALA A 65 10.57 5.71 -6.38
CA ALA A 65 11.52 6.20 -5.39
C ALA A 65 10.96 7.42 -4.63
N GLU A 66 11.59 7.78 -3.51
CA GLU A 66 11.22 8.97 -2.74
C GLU A 66 11.28 10.27 -3.57
N SER A 67 12.21 10.35 -4.52
CA SER A 67 12.33 11.50 -5.44
C SER A 67 11.11 11.70 -6.32
N ASP A 68 10.33 10.64 -6.55
CA ASP A 68 9.03 10.65 -7.23
C ASP A 68 7.90 10.37 -6.22
N TRP A 69 8.11 10.79 -4.97
CA TRP A 69 7.10 10.82 -3.90
C TRP A 69 6.42 9.47 -3.66
N TYR A 70 7.13 8.36 -3.87
CA TYR A 70 6.58 7.01 -3.77
C TYR A 70 5.31 6.82 -4.61
N ARG A 71 5.24 7.46 -5.77
CA ARG A 71 4.10 7.38 -6.70
C ARG A 71 3.73 5.92 -6.98
N LEU A 72 2.43 5.65 -6.91
CA LEU A 72 1.87 4.34 -7.20
C LEU A 72 1.82 4.12 -8.71
N THR A 73 2.41 3.01 -9.19
CA THR A 73 2.12 2.45 -10.51
C THR A 73 1.37 1.14 -10.33
N LEU A 74 0.10 1.13 -10.75
CA LEU A 74 -0.80 0.00 -10.59
C LEU A 74 -1.19 -0.58 -11.95
N GLY A 75 -1.13 -1.90 -12.06
CA GLY A 75 -1.63 -2.64 -13.22
C GLY A 75 -3.15 -2.80 -13.20
N ALA A 76 -3.70 -3.39 -14.26
CA ALA A 76 -5.13 -3.62 -14.36
C ALA A 76 -5.68 -4.43 -13.18
N PHE A 77 -6.85 -4.05 -12.68
CA PHE A 77 -7.63 -4.87 -11.77
C PHE A 77 -7.97 -6.21 -12.44
N THR A 78 -7.68 -7.32 -11.74
CA THR A 78 -7.89 -8.68 -12.26
C THR A 78 -9.08 -9.39 -11.61
N GLY A 79 -9.70 -8.79 -10.60
CA GLY A 79 -10.92 -9.29 -9.99
C GLY A 79 -10.85 -9.43 -8.46
N GLY A 80 -12.01 -9.73 -7.88
CA GLY A 80 -12.17 -9.98 -6.46
C GLY A 80 -13.49 -9.39 -5.92
N PRO A 81 -14.10 -10.01 -4.90
CA PRO A 81 -15.41 -9.60 -4.39
C PRO A 81 -15.40 -8.22 -3.72
N ALA A 82 -14.23 -7.68 -3.36
CA ALA A 82 -14.12 -6.32 -2.83
C ALA A 82 -14.29 -5.22 -3.91
N GLY A 83 -14.24 -5.59 -5.19
CA GLY A 83 -14.28 -4.64 -6.30
C GLY A 83 -12.98 -3.84 -6.48
N ASP A 84 -13.02 -2.85 -7.36
CA ASP A 84 -11.87 -1.98 -7.67
C ASP A 84 -12.04 -0.62 -6.97
N SER A 85 -11.16 -0.34 -6.03
CA SER A 85 -11.10 0.93 -5.29
C SER A 85 -9.68 1.50 -5.24
N LEU A 86 -8.75 0.98 -6.04
CA LEU A 86 -7.36 1.43 -6.05
C LEU A 86 -6.92 1.98 -7.42
N THR A 87 -7.62 1.63 -8.51
CA THR A 87 -7.27 2.12 -9.86
C THR A 87 -7.28 3.64 -9.97
N TYR A 88 -8.18 4.35 -9.27
CA TYR A 88 -8.21 5.81 -9.30
C TYR A 88 -7.01 6.47 -8.63
N HIS A 89 -6.29 5.75 -7.75
CA HIS A 89 -5.04 6.19 -7.14
C HIS A 89 -3.81 5.95 -8.02
N ASN A 90 -3.98 5.28 -9.16
CA ASN A 90 -2.87 5.01 -10.06
C ASN A 90 -2.22 6.31 -10.54
N ASN A 91 -0.89 6.35 -10.56
CA ASN A 91 -0.05 7.52 -10.82
C ASN A 91 -0.16 8.66 -9.79
N MET A 92 -0.87 8.50 -8.68
CA MET A 92 -0.89 9.49 -7.61
C MET A 92 0.35 9.35 -6.71
N PRO A 93 0.92 10.47 -6.22
CA PRO A 93 1.99 10.45 -5.23
C PRO A 93 1.46 9.98 -3.88
N PHE A 94 2.36 9.46 -3.03
CA PHE A 94 2.04 9.24 -1.63
C PHE A 94 1.97 10.57 -0.87
N SER A 95 1.14 10.64 0.16
CA SER A 95 1.00 11.82 1.02
C SER A 95 0.83 11.43 2.48
N THR A 96 1.19 12.34 3.37
CA THR A 96 1.08 12.22 4.83
C THR A 96 0.69 13.57 5.42
N ARG A 97 0.37 13.60 6.71
CA ARG A 97 -0.05 14.84 7.40
C ARG A 97 0.92 16.01 7.22
N ASP A 98 2.23 15.73 7.21
CA ASP A 98 3.33 16.70 7.15
C ASP A 98 3.95 16.83 5.75
N LYS A 99 3.51 16.03 4.77
CA LYS A 99 3.99 16.11 3.38
C LYS A 99 2.86 15.80 2.39
N GLN A 100 2.38 16.83 1.72
CA GLN A 100 1.22 16.80 0.82
C GLN A 100 1.61 17.31 -0.58
N GLN A 101 0.91 16.84 -1.61
CA GLN A 101 0.99 17.35 -2.98
C GLN A 101 -0.41 17.73 -3.45
#